data_AF-A0A150QR82-F1
#
_entry.id   AF-A0A150QR82-F1
#
_cell.length_a   1.000
_cell.length_b   1.000
_cell.length_c   1.000
_cell.angle_alpha   90.00
_cell.angle_beta   90.00
_cell.angle_gamma   90.00
#
_symmetry.space_group_name_H-M   'P 1'
#
loop_
_entity.id
_entity.type
_entity.pdbx_description
1 polymer ?
#
loop_
_entity_poly.entity_id
_entity_poly.type
_entity_poly.pdbx_seq_one_letter_code
_entity_poly.pdbx_strand_id
1 'polypeptide(L)'
;MNPEFRRALDRGLRRVPGMDSATRLLAARLETVRALLARRLDENPLPVPDAVTPSEIPSVAELGPGDRVLAELDQDGFAFAIHPADVAFFNRRSEKMPRLRYRLHIVLHRGYVCVRKRFIGQPRNAPLDAHLFALLGLFFYNEAAALLRLRDLPSVPRVRGIQLTTRTLFLDYVRGRTLQHLVAERGEKVLDIDLAPLGQLFDPDRDRREIEAFAQGGGGAYSGRLEEIVRAMNARGVAPLDVKLGNVLVGEKTGALYWVDFERAALEGTPRYRERLTEHHGLVNRWFGLSLSGDGGA
;
A
#
# COMPACT_ATOMS: atom_id res chain seq x y z
N MET A 1 -22.78 -0.42 -20.89
CA MET A 1 -23.61 0.38 -19.94
C MET A 1 -23.64 1.80 -20.45
N ASN A 2 -24.83 2.34 -20.74
CA ASN A 2 -25.03 3.64 -21.39
C ASN A 2 -24.36 4.78 -20.57
N PRO A 3 -23.54 5.66 -21.18
CA PRO A 3 -22.92 6.82 -20.52
C PRO A 3 -23.92 7.75 -19.82
N GLU A 4 -25.13 7.88 -20.35
CA GLU A 4 -26.18 8.74 -19.77
C GLU A 4 -26.77 8.13 -18.51
N PHE A 5 -26.92 6.80 -18.49
CA PHE A 5 -27.36 6.06 -17.30
C PHE A 5 -26.34 6.16 -16.16
N ARG A 6 -25.03 6.13 -16.48
CA ARG A 6 -23.96 6.42 -15.51
C ARG A 6 -24.07 7.83 -14.93
N ARG A 7 -24.27 8.85 -15.77
CA ARG A 7 -24.41 10.25 -15.31
C ARG A 7 -25.69 10.50 -14.50
N ALA A 8 -26.76 9.75 -14.76
CA ALA A 8 -28.01 9.83 -14.00
C ALA A 8 -27.87 9.17 -12.62
N LEU A 9 -27.23 7.99 -12.56
CA LEU A 9 -26.86 7.33 -11.30
C LEU A 9 -25.92 8.22 -10.47
N ASP A 10 -24.88 8.79 -11.07
CA ASP A 10 -23.95 9.69 -10.37
C ASP A 10 -24.66 10.94 -9.79
N ARG A 11 -25.71 11.45 -10.42
CA ARG A 11 -26.48 12.59 -9.89
C ARG A 11 -27.45 12.20 -8.78
N GLY A 12 -28.07 11.02 -8.87
CA GLY A 12 -28.98 10.51 -7.83
C GLY A 12 -28.25 10.04 -6.57
N LEU A 13 -27.10 9.38 -6.73
CA LEU A 13 -26.29 8.82 -5.64
C LEU A 13 -25.61 9.88 -4.77
N ARG A 14 -25.33 11.07 -5.33
CA ARG A 14 -24.76 12.23 -4.61
C ARG A 14 -25.58 12.72 -3.42
N ARG A 15 -26.86 12.35 -3.32
CA ARG A 15 -27.79 12.91 -2.32
C ARG A 15 -27.97 12.05 -1.06
N VAL A 16 -27.38 10.87 -0.98
CA VAL A 16 -27.54 9.96 0.16
C VAL A 16 -26.18 9.71 0.82
N PRO A 17 -25.99 10.09 2.10
CA PRO A 17 -24.77 9.80 2.83
C PRO A 17 -24.41 8.31 2.76
N GLY A 18 -23.16 8.00 2.38
CA GLY A 18 -22.65 6.62 2.31
C GLY A 18 -22.89 5.87 0.99
N MET A 19 -23.72 6.37 0.06
CA MET A 19 -23.94 5.71 -1.24
C MET A 19 -22.69 5.67 -2.12
N ASP A 20 -21.83 6.67 -2.04
CA ASP A 20 -20.54 6.68 -2.74
C ASP A 20 -19.66 5.51 -2.29
N SER A 21 -19.55 5.29 -0.97
CA SER A 21 -18.78 4.20 -0.38
C SER A 21 -19.36 2.82 -0.72
N ALA A 22 -20.69 2.68 -0.71
CA ALA A 22 -21.36 1.45 -1.11
C ALA A 22 -21.15 1.13 -2.60
N THR A 23 -21.28 2.14 -3.47
CA THR A 23 -21.05 2.00 -4.92
C THR A 23 -19.60 1.64 -5.23
N ARG A 24 -18.65 2.30 -4.55
CA ARG A 24 -17.23 1.98 -4.65
C ARG A 24 -16.93 0.55 -4.19
N LEU A 25 -17.48 0.13 -3.05
CA LEU A 25 -17.34 -1.25 -2.57
C LEU A 25 -17.83 -2.25 -3.62
N LEU A 26 -19.03 -2.03 -4.17
CA LEU A 26 -19.61 -2.92 -5.17
C LEU A 26 -18.73 -2.99 -6.43
N ALA A 27 -18.28 -1.84 -6.94
CA ALA A 27 -17.41 -1.76 -8.11
C ALA A 27 -16.09 -2.51 -7.89
N ALA A 28 -15.38 -2.21 -6.79
CA ALA A 28 -14.10 -2.84 -6.47
C ALA A 28 -14.24 -4.36 -6.22
N ARG A 29 -15.34 -4.78 -5.57
CA ARG A 29 -15.65 -6.19 -5.35
C ARG A 29 -15.92 -6.93 -6.66
N LEU A 30 -16.75 -6.36 -7.54
CA LEU A 30 -17.06 -6.96 -8.84
C LEU A 30 -15.80 -7.09 -9.70
N GLU A 31 -14.95 -6.06 -9.73
CA GLU A 31 -13.69 -6.08 -10.46
C GLU A 31 -12.75 -7.17 -9.93
N THR A 32 -12.57 -7.24 -8.61
CA THR A 32 -11.73 -8.26 -7.97
C THR A 32 -12.23 -9.67 -8.28
N VAL A 33 -13.52 -9.93 -8.10
CA VAL A 33 -14.11 -11.26 -8.37
C VAL A 33 -14.00 -11.63 -9.84
N ARG A 34 -14.28 -10.69 -10.76
CA ARG A 34 -14.13 -10.94 -12.20
C ARG A 34 -12.70 -11.28 -12.58
N ALA A 35 -11.72 -10.57 -12.04
CA ALA A 35 -10.31 -10.86 -12.30
C ALA A 35 -9.90 -12.25 -11.80
N LEU A 36 -10.39 -12.66 -10.63
CA LEU A 36 -10.14 -14.01 -10.09
C LEU A 36 -10.79 -15.10 -10.94
N LEU A 37 -12.04 -14.90 -11.37
CA LEU A 37 -12.72 -15.84 -12.27
C LEU A 37 -12.04 -15.94 -13.63
N ALA A 38 -11.50 -14.82 -14.13
CA ALA A 38 -10.72 -14.78 -15.36
C ALA A 38 -9.29 -15.31 -15.21
N ARG A 39 -8.92 -15.91 -14.07
CA ARG A 39 -7.59 -16.49 -13.79
C ARG A 39 -6.43 -15.52 -14.01
N ARG A 40 -6.66 -14.21 -13.81
CA ARG A 40 -5.64 -13.17 -13.99
C ARG A 40 -4.44 -13.27 -13.05
N LEU A 41 -4.54 -14.07 -12.00
CA LEU A 41 -3.43 -14.34 -11.07
C LEU A 41 -2.60 -15.57 -11.48
N ASP A 42 -3.09 -16.40 -12.41
CA ASP A 42 -2.41 -17.63 -12.82
C ASP A 42 -1.23 -17.34 -13.77
N GLU A 43 -1.13 -16.10 -14.28
CA GLU A 43 -0.06 -15.61 -15.16
C GLU A 43 1.33 -15.62 -14.46
N ASN A 44 1.40 -15.81 -13.13
CA ASN A 44 2.62 -15.95 -12.32
C ASN A 44 3.81 -15.10 -12.82
N PRO A 45 3.65 -13.76 -12.88
CA PRO A 45 4.70 -12.89 -13.40
C PRO A 45 5.98 -13.00 -12.56
N LEU A 46 7.14 -12.78 -13.18
CA LEU A 46 8.41 -12.75 -12.46
C LEU A 46 8.35 -11.76 -11.29
N PRO A 47 9.01 -12.07 -10.16
CA PRO A 47 9.15 -11.13 -9.05
C PRO A 47 9.73 -9.79 -9.50
N VAL A 48 9.34 -8.73 -8.80
CA VAL A 48 10.03 -7.45 -8.97
C VAL A 48 11.52 -7.60 -8.61
N PRO A 49 12.45 -6.82 -9.20
CA PRO A 49 13.89 -7.02 -9.03
C PRO A 49 14.38 -7.06 -7.57
N ASP A 50 13.76 -6.29 -6.68
CA ASP A 50 14.10 -6.24 -5.25
C ASP A 50 13.27 -7.20 -4.38
N ALA A 51 12.47 -8.07 -5.00
CA ALA A 51 11.76 -9.11 -4.26
C ALA A 51 12.78 -10.08 -3.63
N VAL A 52 12.51 -10.47 -2.39
CA VAL A 52 13.30 -11.49 -1.70
C VAL A 52 12.93 -12.86 -2.23
N THR A 53 13.96 -13.64 -2.55
CA THR A 53 13.82 -15.03 -2.94
C THR A 53 13.93 -15.95 -1.73
N PRO A 54 13.31 -17.15 -1.75
CA PRO A 54 13.40 -18.07 -0.62
C PRO A 54 14.85 -18.45 -0.25
N SER A 55 15.76 -18.52 -1.22
CA SER A 55 17.19 -18.80 -1.01
C SER A 55 17.93 -17.73 -0.21
N GLU A 56 17.39 -16.52 -0.10
CA GLU A 56 17.99 -15.44 0.70
C GLU A 56 17.64 -15.54 2.18
N ILE A 57 16.68 -16.39 2.58
CA ILE A 57 16.23 -16.53 3.96
C ILE A 57 16.89 -17.76 4.60
N PRO A 58 17.74 -17.58 5.63
CA PRO A 58 18.46 -18.68 6.27
C PRO A 58 17.56 -19.84 6.73
N SER A 59 16.45 -19.55 7.40
CA SER A 59 15.51 -20.57 7.90
C SER A 59 14.79 -21.34 6.78
N VAL A 60 14.82 -20.85 5.54
CA VAL A 60 14.26 -21.59 4.41
C VAL A 60 15.17 -22.72 3.98
N ALA A 61 16.48 -22.52 4.00
CA ALA A 61 17.44 -23.58 3.76
C ALA A 61 17.36 -24.68 4.83
N GLU A 62 17.15 -24.30 6.09
CA GLU A 62 17.06 -25.22 7.23
C GLU A 62 15.73 -26.00 7.28
N LEU A 63 14.60 -25.31 7.12
CA LEU A 63 13.27 -25.88 7.36
C LEU A 63 12.52 -26.28 6.06
N GLY A 64 13.14 -26.11 4.90
CA GLY A 64 12.58 -26.49 3.59
C GLY A 64 11.49 -25.54 3.07
N PRO A 65 10.80 -25.86 1.95
CA PRO A 65 9.98 -24.88 1.21
C PRO A 65 8.53 -24.68 1.73
N GLY A 66 8.15 -25.25 2.88
CA GLY A 66 6.77 -25.21 3.37
C GLY A 66 6.24 -23.81 3.75
N ASP A 67 4.98 -23.51 3.40
CA ASP A 67 4.33 -22.25 3.73
C ASP A 67 4.36 -21.95 5.25
N ARG A 68 4.84 -20.76 5.63
CA ARG A 68 4.97 -20.35 7.04
C ARG A 68 5.18 -18.85 7.21
N VAL A 69 5.06 -18.38 8.44
CA VAL A 69 5.45 -17.01 8.81
C VAL A 69 6.95 -16.98 9.05
N LEU A 70 7.62 -16.04 8.40
CA LEU A 70 9.07 -15.80 8.53
C LEU A 70 9.35 -14.62 9.45
N ALA A 71 8.54 -13.56 9.38
CA ALA A 71 8.65 -12.40 10.25
C ALA A 71 7.31 -11.69 10.44
N GLU A 72 7.20 -10.91 11.52
CA GLU A 72 6.11 -9.97 11.75
C GLU A 72 6.55 -8.55 11.39
N LEU A 73 5.68 -7.82 10.69
CA LEU A 73 5.91 -6.42 10.39
C LEU A 73 5.16 -5.54 11.38
N ASP A 74 5.89 -4.61 11.97
CA ASP A 74 5.36 -3.73 12.99
C ASP A 74 4.78 -2.44 12.40
N GLN A 75 4.39 -1.48 13.23
CA GLN A 75 3.67 -0.28 12.79
C GLN A 75 4.50 0.60 11.84
N ASP A 76 5.79 0.78 12.12
CA ASP A 76 6.71 1.57 11.29
C ASP A 76 7.22 0.78 10.07
N GLY A 77 6.97 -0.53 10.00
CA GLY A 77 7.35 -1.37 8.87
C GLY A 77 8.68 -2.10 9.07
N PHE A 78 9.19 -2.15 10.30
CA PHE A 78 10.32 -3.01 10.65
C PHE A 78 9.86 -4.46 10.78
N ALA A 79 10.70 -5.38 10.30
CA ALA A 79 10.45 -6.81 10.38
C ALA A 79 11.10 -7.42 11.63
N PHE A 80 10.40 -8.38 12.25
CA PHE A 80 10.88 -9.15 13.39
C PHE A 80 10.79 -10.63 13.06
N ALA A 81 11.94 -11.27 12.92
CA ALA A 81 12.08 -12.68 12.62
C ALA A 81 11.32 -13.56 13.62
N ILE A 82 10.66 -14.60 13.12
CA ILE A 82 10.10 -15.68 13.92
C ILE A 82 11.20 -16.69 14.27
N HIS A 83 12.08 -17.00 13.31
CA HIS A 83 13.17 -17.95 13.49
C HIS A 83 14.48 -17.23 13.88
N PRO A 84 15.25 -17.73 14.86
CA PRO A 84 16.51 -17.11 15.28
C PRO A 84 17.53 -16.92 14.14
N ALA A 85 17.58 -17.87 13.20
CA ALA A 85 18.49 -17.78 12.04
C ALA A 85 18.21 -16.57 11.13
N ASP A 86 16.98 -16.05 11.13
CA ASP A 86 16.59 -14.94 10.26
C ASP A 86 16.74 -13.56 10.93
N VAL A 87 17.18 -13.51 12.20
CA VAL A 87 17.28 -12.26 12.97
C VAL A 87 18.19 -11.25 12.28
N ALA A 88 19.37 -11.66 11.81
CA ALA A 88 20.29 -10.78 11.10
C ALA A 88 19.71 -10.27 9.75
N PHE A 89 18.75 -10.99 9.19
CA PHE A 89 18.10 -10.63 7.93
C PHE A 89 16.96 -9.61 8.15
N PHE A 90 16.09 -9.86 9.13
CA PHE A 90 14.88 -9.06 9.34
C PHE A 90 15.04 -7.95 10.38
N ASN A 91 15.69 -8.24 11.52
CA ASN A 91 15.64 -7.36 12.69
C ASN A 91 16.63 -6.22 12.52
N ARG A 92 16.12 -5.04 12.16
CA ARG A 92 16.91 -3.80 12.05
C ARG A 92 16.77 -2.88 13.25
N ARG A 93 15.94 -3.25 14.24
CA ARG A 93 15.77 -2.54 15.51
C ARG A 93 15.51 -3.51 16.66
N SER A 94 15.75 -3.04 17.88
CA SER A 94 15.61 -3.84 19.12
C SER A 94 14.18 -3.91 19.63
N GLU A 95 13.36 -2.88 19.39
CA GLU A 95 12.02 -2.76 19.96
C GLU A 95 10.93 -2.80 18.90
N LYS A 96 9.85 -3.54 19.19
CA LYS A 96 8.73 -3.75 18.28
C LYS A 96 7.54 -2.90 18.70
N MET A 97 6.99 -2.12 17.76
CA MET A 97 5.77 -1.36 18.00
C MET A 97 4.54 -2.06 17.37
N PRO A 98 3.61 -2.62 18.16
CA PRO A 98 2.54 -3.46 17.63
C PRO A 98 1.58 -2.68 16.72
N ARG A 99 1.17 -3.28 15.60
CA ARG A 99 0.14 -2.70 14.71
C ARG A 99 -1.26 -2.83 15.31
N LEU A 100 -2.04 -1.75 15.23
CA LEU A 100 -3.42 -1.72 15.73
C LEU A 100 -4.48 -2.13 14.69
N ARG A 101 -4.29 -1.81 13.40
CA ARG A 101 -5.34 -1.92 12.36
C ARG A 101 -5.23 -3.13 11.44
N TYR A 102 -4.00 -3.60 11.18
CA TYR A 102 -3.73 -4.67 10.22
C TYR A 102 -2.71 -5.64 10.77
N ARG A 103 -2.81 -6.91 10.36
CA ARG A 103 -1.75 -7.88 10.58
C ARG A 103 -0.91 -8.00 9.32
N LEU A 104 0.32 -7.53 9.39
CA LEU A 104 1.31 -7.69 8.35
C LEU A 104 2.34 -8.74 8.77
N HIS A 105 2.60 -9.69 7.89
CA HIS A 105 3.62 -10.70 8.09
C HIS A 105 4.44 -10.86 6.83
N ILE A 106 5.71 -11.22 6.96
CA ILE A 106 6.48 -11.79 5.86
C ILE A 106 6.30 -13.30 5.95
N VAL A 107 5.91 -13.92 4.84
CA VAL A 107 5.56 -15.34 4.78
C VAL A 107 6.26 -16.00 3.60
N LEU A 108 6.59 -17.28 3.74
CA LEU A 108 6.79 -18.14 2.58
C LEU A 108 5.39 -18.60 2.13
N HIS A 109 5.02 -18.31 0.90
CA HIS A 109 3.73 -18.68 0.32
C HIS A 109 3.92 -19.18 -1.11
N ARG A 110 3.61 -20.47 -1.34
CA ARG A 110 3.70 -21.12 -2.66
C ARG A 110 5.07 -20.93 -3.33
N GLY A 111 6.13 -21.01 -2.54
CA GLY A 111 7.50 -20.83 -3.02
C GLY A 111 7.96 -19.37 -3.21
N TYR A 112 7.16 -18.38 -2.79
CA TYR A 112 7.53 -16.96 -2.83
C TYR A 112 7.62 -16.36 -1.44
N VAL A 113 8.58 -15.46 -1.21
CA VAL A 113 8.61 -14.64 0.02
C VAL A 113 7.69 -13.45 -0.19
N CYS A 114 6.61 -13.41 0.57
CA CYS A 114 5.52 -12.46 0.39
C CYS A 114 5.27 -11.62 1.64
N VAL A 115 4.82 -10.38 1.46
CA VAL A 115 4.05 -9.66 2.48
C VAL A 115 2.61 -10.18 2.46
N ARG A 116 2.17 -10.74 3.58
CA ARG A 116 0.78 -11.12 3.85
C ARG A 116 0.08 -9.98 4.59
N LYS A 117 -0.77 -9.22 3.89
CA LYS A 117 -1.64 -8.18 4.46
C LYS A 117 -3.02 -8.75 4.74
N ARG A 118 -3.35 -8.92 6.02
CA ARG A 118 -4.69 -9.37 6.47
C ARG A 118 -5.45 -8.21 7.10
N PHE A 119 -6.65 -7.97 6.57
CA PHE A 119 -7.55 -6.91 7.05
C PHE A 119 -8.41 -7.43 8.20
N ILE A 120 -8.15 -6.94 9.41
CA ILE A 120 -8.82 -7.42 10.64
C ILE A 120 -9.98 -6.52 11.11
N GLY A 121 -10.10 -5.29 10.60
CA GLY A 121 -11.18 -4.36 10.95
C GLY A 121 -10.68 -2.98 11.34
N GLN A 122 -11.54 -2.19 11.98
CA GLN A 122 -11.19 -0.88 12.57
C GLN A 122 -11.03 -1.00 14.10
N PRO A 123 -10.21 -0.14 14.72
CA PRO A 123 -10.07 -0.11 16.18
C PRO A 123 -11.38 0.35 16.83
N ARG A 124 -11.62 -0.01 18.09
CA ARG A 124 -12.91 0.18 18.80
C ARG A 124 -13.40 1.63 18.87
N ASN A 125 -12.49 2.60 18.76
CA ASN A 125 -12.76 4.02 18.81
C ASN A 125 -13.08 4.63 17.43
N ALA A 126 -13.11 3.82 16.36
CA ALA A 126 -13.43 4.34 15.04
C ALA A 126 -14.94 4.64 14.90
N PRO A 127 -15.31 5.59 14.02
CA PRO A 127 -16.70 5.83 13.67
C PRO A 127 -17.43 4.56 13.18
N LEU A 128 -18.74 4.47 13.45
CA LEU A 128 -19.55 3.27 13.17
C LEU A 128 -19.65 2.95 11.67
N ASP A 129 -19.69 3.97 10.83
CA ASP A 129 -19.64 3.84 9.38
C ASP A 129 -18.29 3.24 8.92
N ALA A 130 -17.17 3.66 9.51
CA ALA A 130 -15.86 3.08 9.24
C ALA A 130 -15.80 1.60 9.64
N HIS A 131 -16.41 1.21 10.76
CA HIS A 131 -16.58 -0.18 11.17
C HIS A 131 -17.40 -0.97 10.15
N LEU A 132 -18.55 -0.44 9.71
CA LEU A 132 -19.40 -1.09 8.74
C LEU A 132 -18.67 -1.34 7.41
N PHE A 133 -17.98 -0.34 6.87
CA PHE A 133 -17.26 -0.50 5.60
C PHE A 133 -16.06 -1.43 5.72
N ALA A 134 -15.36 -1.45 6.86
CA ALA A 134 -14.32 -2.44 7.12
C ALA A 134 -14.90 -3.86 7.24
N LEU A 135 -16.04 -4.01 7.90
CA LEU A 135 -16.79 -5.28 7.99
C LEU A 135 -17.24 -5.75 6.60
N LEU A 136 -17.60 -4.85 5.70
CA LEU A 136 -17.96 -5.19 4.32
C LEU A 136 -16.74 -5.40 3.40
N GLY A 137 -15.54 -5.10 3.89
CA GLY A 137 -14.28 -5.34 3.18
C GLY A 137 -13.89 -4.26 2.18
N LEU A 138 -14.41 -3.02 2.31
CA LEU A 138 -14.13 -1.92 1.36
C LEU A 138 -12.63 -1.73 1.11
N PHE A 139 -11.83 -1.62 2.18
CA PHE A 139 -10.38 -1.40 2.08
C PHE A 139 -9.67 -2.57 1.37
N PHE A 140 -10.05 -3.80 1.69
CA PHE A 140 -9.51 -5.00 1.06
C PHE A 140 -9.83 -5.05 -0.43
N TYR A 141 -11.10 -4.88 -0.82
CA TYR A 141 -11.50 -4.93 -2.23
C TYR A 141 -10.92 -3.75 -3.01
N ASN A 142 -10.80 -2.58 -2.40
CA ASN A 142 -10.20 -1.41 -3.04
C ASN A 142 -8.72 -1.62 -3.32
N GLU A 143 -7.95 -2.13 -2.36
CA GLU A 143 -6.54 -2.46 -2.57
C GLU A 143 -6.36 -3.59 -3.59
N ALA A 144 -7.18 -4.64 -3.51
CA ALA A 144 -7.16 -5.73 -4.47
C ALA A 144 -7.39 -5.24 -5.91
N ALA A 145 -8.43 -4.42 -6.13
CA ALA A 145 -8.75 -3.86 -7.44
C ALA A 145 -7.63 -2.93 -7.94
N ALA A 146 -7.09 -2.05 -7.07
CA ALA A 146 -5.95 -1.19 -7.41
C ALA A 146 -4.76 -2.02 -7.90
N LEU A 147 -4.34 -3.02 -7.11
CA LEU A 147 -3.20 -3.86 -7.43
C LEU A 147 -3.41 -4.70 -8.70
N LEU A 148 -4.64 -5.13 -8.97
CA LEU A 148 -4.98 -5.84 -10.21
C LEU A 148 -4.83 -4.94 -11.45
N ARG A 149 -5.14 -3.65 -11.34
CA ARG A 149 -4.92 -2.66 -12.42
C ARG A 149 -3.45 -2.34 -12.61
N LEU A 150 -2.67 -2.33 -11.52
CA LEU A 150 -1.25 -1.99 -11.51
C LEU A 150 -0.33 -3.21 -11.67
N ARG A 151 -0.89 -4.39 -11.95
CA ARG A 151 -0.18 -5.68 -11.87
C ARG A 151 1.04 -5.81 -12.76
N ASP A 152 1.14 -4.99 -13.81
CA ASP A 152 2.21 -4.96 -14.80
C ASP A 152 3.27 -3.89 -14.51
N LEU A 153 3.00 -2.93 -13.62
CA LEU A 153 3.96 -1.89 -13.27
C LEU A 153 5.14 -2.47 -12.48
N PRO A 154 6.40 -2.16 -12.86
CA PRO A 154 7.57 -2.63 -12.11
C PRO A 154 7.70 -1.96 -10.74
N SER A 155 7.08 -0.79 -10.56
CA SER A 155 7.11 0.02 -9.33
C SER A 155 6.03 -0.38 -8.31
N VAL A 156 5.36 -1.51 -8.49
CA VAL A 156 4.34 -2.03 -7.57
C VAL A 156 4.63 -3.49 -7.29
N PRO A 157 4.70 -3.94 -6.02
CA PRO A 157 4.92 -5.34 -5.70
C PRO A 157 3.88 -6.26 -6.36
N ARG A 158 4.32 -7.39 -6.93
CA ARG A 158 3.41 -8.30 -7.63
C ARG A 158 2.44 -8.95 -6.66
N VAL A 159 1.18 -9.10 -7.08
CA VAL A 159 0.17 -9.88 -6.35
C VAL A 159 0.41 -11.37 -6.59
N ARG A 160 0.68 -12.11 -5.50
CA ARG A 160 0.90 -13.56 -5.49
C ARG A 160 -0.35 -14.35 -5.09
N GLY A 161 -1.29 -13.69 -4.42
CA GLY A 161 -2.51 -14.34 -3.98
C GLY A 161 -3.51 -13.36 -3.40
N ILE A 162 -4.79 -13.68 -3.59
CA ILE A 162 -5.92 -12.97 -3.01
C ILE A 162 -6.84 -14.01 -2.37
N GLN A 163 -7.03 -13.94 -1.06
CA GLN A 163 -7.96 -14.79 -0.34
C GLN A 163 -9.17 -13.98 0.12
N LEU A 164 -10.31 -14.18 -0.53
CA LEU A 164 -11.53 -13.43 -0.26
C LEU A 164 -12.11 -13.72 1.14
N THR A 165 -12.10 -14.99 1.56
CA THR A 165 -12.68 -15.45 2.83
C THR A 165 -12.00 -14.81 4.04
N THR A 166 -10.67 -14.77 4.01
CA THR A 166 -9.85 -14.21 5.09
C THR A 166 -9.49 -12.74 4.88
N ARG A 167 -9.88 -12.16 3.73
CA ARG A 167 -9.49 -10.81 3.27
C ARG A 167 -7.99 -10.61 3.40
N THR A 168 -7.26 -11.47 2.70
CA THR A 168 -5.79 -11.50 2.75
C THR A 168 -5.21 -11.29 1.36
N LEU A 169 -4.23 -10.41 1.27
CA LEU A 169 -3.41 -10.20 0.08
C LEU A 169 -2.00 -10.76 0.34
N PHE A 170 -1.43 -11.38 -0.68
CA PHE A 170 -0.04 -11.82 -0.71
C PHE A 170 0.65 -11.02 -1.82
N LEU A 171 1.67 -10.25 -1.46
CA LEU A 171 2.42 -9.38 -2.35
C LEU A 171 3.90 -9.76 -2.28
N ASP A 172 4.68 -9.54 -3.33
CA ASP A 172 6.14 -9.68 -3.26
C ASP A 172 6.68 -8.94 -2.03
N TYR A 173 7.52 -9.61 -1.24
CA TYR A 173 8.28 -8.92 -0.21
C TYR A 173 9.49 -8.22 -0.84
N VAL A 174 9.35 -6.91 -1.03
CA VAL A 174 10.44 -6.05 -1.48
C VAL A 174 11.36 -5.73 -0.31
N ARG A 175 12.63 -6.13 -0.43
CA ARG A 175 13.65 -5.75 0.56
C ARG A 175 14.12 -4.33 0.28
N GLY A 176 14.02 -3.47 1.28
CA GLY A 176 14.29 -2.05 1.12
C GLY A 176 14.01 -1.23 2.37
N ARG A 177 14.03 0.10 2.21
CA ARG A 177 13.68 1.08 3.25
C ARG A 177 12.64 2.04 2.71
N THR A 178 11.70 2.48 3.54
CA THR A 178 10.76 3.54 3.13
C THR A 178 11.51 4.87 3.00
N LEU A 179 10.97 5.81 2.22
CA LEU A 179 11.51 7.18 2.20
C LEU A 179 11.47 7.80 3.61
N GLN A 180 10.50 7.41 4.44
CA GLN A 180 10.42 7.83 5.85
C GLN A 180 11.61 7.33 6.67
N HIS A 181 12.05 6.07 6.50
CA HIS A 181 13.25 5.57 7.16
C HIS A 181 14.51 6.33 6.73
N LEU A 182 14.62 6.68 5.44
CA LEU A 182 15.76 7.47 4.95
C LEU A 182 15.80 8.88 5.53
N VAL A 183 14.64 9.49 5.78
CA VAL A 183 14.53 10.75 6.51
C VAL A 183 14.94 10.57 7.97
N ALA A 184 14.41 9.53 8.64
CA ALA A 184 14.70 9.26 10.05
C ALA A 184 16.20 8.99 10.32
N GLU A 185 16.90 8.32 9.40
CA GLU A 185 18.34 8.04 9.51
C GLU A 185 19.22 9.29 9.54
N ARG A 186 18.70 10.44 9.10
CA ARG A 186 19.39 11.73 9.20
C ARG A 186 19.23 12.41 10.57
N GLY A 187 18.58 11.75 11.52
CA GLY A 187 18.31 12.27 12.86
C GLY A 187 16.94 12.93 13.03
N GLU A 188 16.09 12.84 12.02
CA GLU A 188 14.74 13.42 12.04
C GLU A 188 13.77 12.52 12.82
N LYS A 189 13.01 13.09 13.76
CA LYS A 189 12.03 12.35 14.56
C LYS A 189 10.70 12.23 13.83
N VAL A 190 10.63 11.25 12.92
CA VAL A 190 9.49 11.05 12.02
C VAL A 190 8.84 9.67 12.14
N LEU A 191 9.47 8.72 12.85
CA LEU A 191 8.89 7.40 13.10
C LEU A 191 7.95 7.45 14.30
N ASP A 192 6.96 6.56 14.34
CA ASP A 192 5.99 6.55 15.43
C ASP A 192 6.66 6.23 16.78
N ILE A 193 7.69 5.39 16.77
CA ILE A 193 8.48 5.06 17.96
C ILE A 193 9.24 6.27 18.53
N ASP A 194 9.64 7.23 17.69
CA ASP A 194 10.33 8.44 18.14
C ASP A 194 9.35 9.41 18.83
N LEU A 195 8.07 9.32 18.46
CA LEU A 195 6.99 10.20 18.91
C LEU A 195 6.22 9.61 20.11
N ALA A 196 6.25 8.28 20.30
CA ALA A 196 5.58 7.61 21.41
C ALA A 196 6.06 8.09 22.80
N PRO A 197 7.38 8.27 23.07
CA PRO A 197 7.86 8.85 24.32
C PRO A 197 7.45 10.31 24.54
N LEU A 198 7.11 11.03 23.46
CA LEU A 198 6.73 12.44 23.49
C LEU A 198 5.22 12.65 23.69
N GLY A 199 4.42 11.58 23.76
CA GLY A 199 2.95 11.68 23.81
C GLY A 199 2.34 12.22 22.51
N GLN A 200 3.08 12.17 21.41
CA GLN A 200 2.82 12.89 20.15
C GLN A 200 2.43 11.96 18.99
N LEU A 201 1.83 10.81 19.27
CA LEU A 201 1.33 9.88 18.22
C LEU A 201 0.33 10.55 17.25
N PHE A 202 -0.32 11.63 17.69
CA PHE A 202 -1.24 12.46 16.89
C PHE A 202 -0.71 13.88 16.70
N ASP A 203 0.59 14.01 16.40
CA ASP A 203 1.19 15.32 16.14
C ASP A 203 0.67 15.90 14.79
N PRO A 204 -0.10 17.01 14.83
CA PRO A 204 -0.64 17.63 13.62
C PRO A 204 0.45 18.24 12.73
N ASP A 205 1.64 18.51 13.26
CA ASP A 205 2.79 19.05 12.53
C ASP A 205 3.72 17.96 11.98
N ARG A 206 3.47 16.68 12.27
CA ARG A 206 4.32 15.58 11.81
C ARG A 206 4.46 15.57 10.29
N ASP A 207 3.34 15.58 9.58
CA ASP A 207 3.32 15.53 8.12
C ASP A 207 4.13 16.71 7.56
N ARG A 208 3.98 17.90 8.15
CA ARG A 208 4.74 19.09 7.76
C ARG A 208 6.25 18.89 7.94
N ARG A 209 6.69 18.38 9.10
CA ARG A 209 8.11 18.09 9.34
C ARG A 209 8.66 17.02 8.40
N GLU A 210 7.89 15.95 8.14
CA GLU A 210 8.29 14.91 7.18
C GLU A 210 8.50 15.48 5.78
N ILE A 211 7.57 16.32 5.32
CA ILE A 211 7.64 16.99 4.02
C ILE A 211 8.87 17.91 3.94
N GLU A 212 9.06 18.77 4.94
CA GLU A 212 10.20 19.70 5.02
C GLU A 212 11.53 18.93 5.03
N ALA A 213 11.64 17.90 5.86
CA ALA A 213 12.84 17.08 5.99
C ALA A 213 13.14 16.25 4.74
N PHE A 214 12.12 15.80 4.01
CA PHE A 214 12.30 15.14 2.73
C PHE A 214 12.80 16.12 1.67
N ALA A 215 12.20 17.31 1.58
CA ALA A 215 12.60 18.35 0.63
C ALA A 215 14.05 18.81 0.85
N GLN A 216 14.44 19.04 2.11
CA GLN A 216 15.79 19.49 2.47
C GLN A 216 16.85 18.40 2.35
N GLY A 217 16.51 17.15 2.68
CA GLY A 217 17.47 16.05 2.69
C GLY A 217 17.57 15.26 1.39
N GLY A 218 17.47 15.91 0.23
CA GLY A 218 17.73 15.26 -1.06
C GLY A 218 16.52 14.54 -1.68
N GLY A 219 15.29 14.90 -1.31
CA GLY A 219 14.07 14.42 -1.98
C GLY A 219 14.05 14.66 -3.50
N GLY A 220 14.78 15.67 -3.97
CA GLY A 220 15.00 15.94 -5.40
C GLY A 220 15.64 14.78 -6.18
N ALA A 221 16.38 13.88 -5.53
CA ALA A 221 16.96 12.70 -6.18
C ALA A 221 15.89 11.63 -6.55
N TYR A 222 14.67 11.75 -6.00
CA TYR A 222 13.58 10.80 -6.20
C TYR A 222 12.43 11.39 -7.01
N SER A 223 12.33 12.72 -7.13
CA SER A 223 11.16 13.41 -7.70
C SER A 223 10.81 12.93 -9.11
N GLY A 224 11.77 12.83 -10.03
CA GLY A 224 11.52 12.36 -11.39
C GLY A 224 10.94 10.95 -11.44
N ARG A 225 11.52 10.01 -10.68
CA ARG A 225 11.03 8.62 -10.58
C ARG A 225 9.66 8.53 -9.91
N LEU A 226 9.41 9.35 -8.89
CA LEU A 226 8.09 9.43 -8.25
C LEU A 226 7.04 9.95 -9.23
N GLU A 227 7.37 10.97 -10.02
CA GLU A 227 6.48 11.52 -11.03
C GLU A 227 6.09 10.49 -12.08
N GLU A 228 7.07 9.75 -12.61
CA GLU A 228 6.85 8.65 -13.56
C GLU A 228 5.92 7.59 -12.99
N ILE A 229 6.15 7.16 -11.75
CA ILE A 229 5.31 6.17 -11.06
C ILE A 229 3.88 6.69 -10.91
N VAL A 230 3.70 7.93 -10.45
CA VAL A 230 2.37 8.53 -10.27
C VAL A 230 1.63 8.66 -11.59
N ARG A 231 2.30 9.11 -12.66
CA ARG A 231 1.70 9.17 -14.00
C ARG A 231 1.29 7.78 -14.50
N ALA A 232 2.14 6.77 -14.31
CA ALA A 232 1.87 5.40 -14.72
C ALA A 232 0.70 4.75 -13.96
N MET A 233 0.54 5.07 -12.67
CA MET A 233 -0.63 4.64 -11.87
C MET A 233 -1.91 5.34 -12.30
N ASN A 234 -1.85 6.67 -12.48
CA ASN A 234 -3.00 7.46 -12.93
C ASN A 234 -3.49 7.02 -14.31
N ALA A 235 -2.57 6.70 -15.24
CA ALA A 235 -2.90 6.16 -16.55
C ALA A 235 -3.59 4.79 -16.51
N ARG A 236 -3.48 4.05 -15.40
CA ARG A 236 -4.22 2.80 -15.14
C ARG A 236 -5.48 3.02 -14.31
N GLY A 237 -5.90 4.28 -14.18
CA GLY A 237 -7.10 4.66 -13.44
C GLY A 237 -6.97 4.45 -11.93
N VAL A 238 -5.77 4.54 -11.36
CA VAL A 238 -5.52 4.40 -9.91
C VAL A 238 -4.83 5.64 -9.36
N ALA A 239 -5.44 6.27 -8.36
CA ALA A 239 -4.90 7.45 -7.67
C ALA A 239 -4.83 7.22 -6.15
N PRO A 240 -3.67 6.85 -5.58
CA PRO A 240 -3.50 6.61 -4.14
C PRO A 240 -3.80 7.85 -3.28
N LEU A 241 -4.76 7.79 -2.37
CA LEU A 241 -5.07 8.93 -1.49
C LEU A 241 -4.30 8.94 -0.16
N ASP A 242 -3.62 7.84 0.17
CA ASP A 242 -2.73 7.77 1.33
C ASP A 242 -1.30 8.09 0.89
N VAL A 243 -1.07 9.35 0.49
CA VAL A 243 0.25 9.80 0.04
C VAL A 243 1.08 10.18 1.26
N LYS A 244 2.19 9.47 1.49
CA LYS A 244 3.17 9.74 2.55
C LYS A 244 4.47 9.01 2.28
N LEU A 245 5.56 9.42 2.92
CA LEU A 245 6.88 8.82 2.73
C LEU A 245 6.94 7.33 3.13
N GLY A 246 6.15 6.92 4.12
CA GLY A 246 6.05 5.53 4.56
C GLY A 246 5.45 4.57 3.53
N ASN A 247 4.80 5.07 2.48
CA ASN A 247 4.18 4.27 1.42
C ASN A 247 5.04 4.15 0.16
N VAL A 248 6.27 4.67 0.17
CA VAL A 248 7.24 4.51 -0.91
C VAL A 248 8.50 3.86 -0.37
N LEU A 249 8.87 2.71 -0.95
CA LEU A 249 10.07 1.95 -0.63
C LEU A 249 11.16 2.22 -1.66
N VAL A 250 12.41 2.28 -1.20
CA VAL A 250 13.62 2.20 -2.02
C VAL A 250 14.16 0.78 -1.90
N GLY A 251 14.21 0.06 -3.03
CA GLY A 251 14.74 -1.29 -3.11
C GLY A 251 16.22 -1.37 -2.76
N GLU A 252 16.61 -2.34 -1.95
CA GLU A 252 17.98 -2.47 -1.44
C GLU A 252 18.99 -2.91 -2.52
N LYS A 253 18.56 -3.73 -3.49
CA LYS A 253 19.44 -4.29 -4.54
C LYS A 253 19.60 -3.31 -5.69
N THR A 254 18.51 -2.67 -6.12
CA THR A 254 18.50 -1.86 -7.36
C THR A 254 18.36 -0.35 -7.11
N GLY A 255 17.95 0.06 -5.91
CA GLY A 255 17.59 1.46 -5.63
C GLY A 255 16.30 1.91 -6.31
N ALA A 256 15.53 1.00 -6.94
CA ALA A 256 14.25 1.31 -7.56
C ALA A 256 13.20 1.72 -6.52
N LEU A 257 12.22 2.51 -6.95
CA LEU A 257 11.12 2.95 -6.10
C LEU A 257 9.90 2.04 -6.26
N TYR A 258 9.31 1.66 -5.14
CA TYR A 258 8.09 0.85 -5.09
C TYR A 258 7.02 1.56 -4.27
N TRP A 259 5.84 1.75 -4.87
CA TRP A 259 4.69 2.28 -4.17
C TRP A 259 3.88 1.14 -3.54
N VAL A 260 3.51 1.29 -2.28
CA VAL A 260 2.73 0.32 -1.51
C VAL A 260 1.51 0.97 -0.87
N ASP A 261 0.62 0.14 -0.34
CA ASP A 261 -0.61 0.53 0.36
C ASP A 261 -1.63 1.29 -0.51
N PHE A 262 -2.52 0.53 -1.15
CA PHE A 262 -3.55 1.07 -2.05
C PHE A 262 -4.97 1.03 -1.47
N GLU A 263 -5.11 0.78 -0.16
CA GLU A 263 -6.41 0.58 0.47
C GLU A 263 -7.33 1.81 0.37
N ARG A 264 -6.75 3.00 0.27
CA ARG A 264 -7.47 4.27 0.09
C ARG A 264 -7.49 4.80 -1.35
N ALA A 265 -6.92 4.11 -2.33
CA ALA A 265 -6.80 4.60 -3.71
C ALA A 265 -8.15 4.88 -4.40
N ALA A 266 -8.31 6.04 -5.03
CA ALA A 266 -9.43 6.29 -5.93
C ALA A 266 -9.26 5.48 -7.22
N LEU A 267 -10.36 4.85 -7.66
CA LEU A 267 -10.36 3.97 -8.82
C LEU A 267 -11.25 4.56 -9.91
N GLU A 268 -10.73 4.64 -11.13
CA GLU A 268 -11.50 5.07 -12.28
C GLU A 268 -12.73 4.17 -12.48
N GLY A 269 -13.87 4.78 -12.81
CA GLY A 269 -15.16 4.11 -12.89
C GLY A 269 -15.92 4.03 -11.57
N THR A 270 -15.36 4.57 -10.47
CA THR A 270 -16.07 4.77 -9.19
C THR A 270 -16.53 6.22 -9.01
N PRO A 271 -17.53 6.50 -8.16
CA PRO A 271 -18.01 7.86 -7.94
C PRO A 271 -16.89 8.81 -7.50
N ARG A 272 -16.95 10.05 -8.00
CA ARG A 272 -16.03 11.14 -7.64
C ARG A 272 -14.55 10.87 -7.97
N TYR A 273 -14.26 9.94 -8.89
CA TYR A 273 -12.88 9.65 -9.28
C TYR A 273 -12.11 10.89 -9.72
N ARG A 274 -12.67 11.74 -10.59
CA ARG A 274 -12.00 12.97 -11.06
C ARG A 274 -11.67 13.94 -9.93
N GLU A 275 -12.62 14.18 -9.02
CA GLU A 275 -12.40 15.04 -7.85
C GLU A 275 -11.28 14.49 -6.97
N ARG A 276 -11.27 13.17 -6.75
CA ARG A 276 -10.22 12.48 -5.97
C ARG A 276 -8.88 12.39 -6.69
N LEU A 277 -8.87 12.36 -8.02
CA LEU A 277 -7.65 12.46 -8.81
C LEU A 277 -7.01 13.84 -8.64
N THR A 278 -7.82 14.91 -8.65
CA THR A 278 -7.35 16.26 -8.33
C THR A 278 -6.85 16.36 -6.88
N GLU A 279 -7.56 15.76 -5.92
CA GLU A 279 -7.08 15.64 -4.53
C GLU A 279 -5.73 14.93 -4.45
N HIS A 280 -5.57 13.80 -5.14
CA HIS A 280 -4.32 13.07 -5.23
C HIS A 280 -3.19 13.93 -5.82
N HIS A 281 -3.43 14.68 -6.89
CA HIS A 281 -2.45 15.62 -7.46
C HIS A 281 -2.01 16.68 -6.45
N GLY A 282 -2.95 17.22 -5.67
CA GLY A 282 -2.64 18.13 -4.58
C GLY A 282 -1.79 17.48 -3.47
N LEU A 283 -2.08 16.23 -3.12
CA LEU A 283 -1.33 15.47 -2.13
C LEU A 283 0.10 15.17 -2.59
N VAL A 284 0.31 14.70 -3.82
CA VAL A 284 1.67 14.42 -4.32
C VAL A 284 2.49 15.69 -4.54
N ASN A 285 1.85 16.81 -4.91
CA ASN A 285 2.53 18.09 -4.93
C ASN A 285 2.98 18.49 -3.52
N ARG A 286 2.10 18.38 -2.53
CA ARG A 286 2.42 18.70 -1.14
C ARG A 286 3.55 17.82 -0.58
N TRP A 287 3.49 16.51 -0.81
CA TRP A 287 4.45 15.57 -0.22
C TRP A 287 5.79 15.49 -0.93
N PHE A 288 5.80 15.69 -2.24
CA PHE A 288 6.95 15.40 -3.09
C PHE A 288 7.35 16.54 -4.03
N GLY A 289 6.62 17.66 -4.01
CA GLY A 289 6.87 18.81 -4.89
C GLY A 289 6.52 18.56 -6.37
N LEU A 290 5.69 17.55 -6.66
CA LEU A 290 5.36 17.14 -8.03
C LEU A 290 4.22 17.97 -8.62
N SER A 291 4.49 18.65 -9.73
CA SER A 291 3.48 19.37 -10.50
C SER A 291 2.94 18.50 -11.63
N LEU A 292 1.76 17.91 -11.42
CA LEU A 292 1.08 17.10 -12.43
C LEU A 292 0.05 17.94 -13.19
N SER A 293 0.14 17.96 -14.51
CA SER A 293 -0.87 18.56 -15.40
C SER A 293 -2.06 17.58 -15.58
N GLY A 294 -3.31 18.05 -15.46
CA GLY A 294 -4.50 17.28 -15.89
C GLY A 294 -4.51 17.11 -17.42
N ASP A 295 -4.92 16.01 -18.03
CA ASP A 295 -5.96 15.06 -17.66
C ASP A 295 -5.47 13.61 -17.71
N GLY A 296 -5.85 12.81 -16.72
CA GLY A 296 -5.76 11.34 -16.78
C GLY A 296 -6.83 10.76 -17.70
N GLY A 297 -6.83 11.14 -18.98
CA GLY A 297 -7.83 10.71 -19.96
C GLY A 297 -7.27 10.61 -21.37
N ALA A 298 -7.10 9.36 -21.82
CA ALA A 298 -7.30 8.95 -23.20
C ALA A 298 -8.36 7.85 -23.20
#